data_AF-A0A931Y420-F1
#
_entry.id   AF-A0A931Y420-F1
#
_cell.length_a   1.000
_cell.length_b   1.000
_cell.length_c   1.000
_cell.angle_alpha   90.00
_cell.angle_beta   90.00
_cell.angle_gamma   90.00
#
_symmetry.space_group_name_H-M   'P 1'
#
loop_
_entity.id
_entity.type
_entity.pdbx_description
1 polymer ?
#
loop_
_entity_poly.entity_id
_entity_poly.type
_entity_poly.pdbx_seq_one_letter_code
_entity_poly.pdbx_strand_id
1 'polypeptide(L)'
;MNRPLLVAALLAASTTAIHVFVGTPEIAAPLLRSAIAPEVKLVLYACWHVVSCVLALSAGALFFAAHPARTVALRPLVTFVSWIWLASALVFVLVALLQSGPKLPMLLALPQWSVLGLTGALALWAARRAVPDTDRA
;
A
#
# COMPACT_ATOMS: atom_id res chain seq x y z
N MET A 1 0.24 17.40 -14.80
CA MET A 1 0.58 16.35 -13.82
C MET A 1 0.44 14.99 -14.48
N ASN A 2 1.27 14.02 -14.10
CA ASN A 2 1.11 12.62 -14.46
C ASN A 2 -0.17 12.10 -13.79
N ARG A 3 -1.28 12.04 -14.55
CA ARG A 3 -2.60 11.69 -14.01
C ARG A 3 -2.61 10.32 -13.33
N PRO A 4 -1.99 9.26 -13.89
CA PRO A 4 -1.90 7.97 -13.23
C PRO A 4 -1.20 8.01 -11.86
N LEU A 5 -0.08 8.74 -11.74
CA LEU A 5 0.60 8.91 -10.45
C LEU A 5 -0.25 9.71 -9.45
N LEU A 6 -0.98 10.72 -9.92
CA LEU A 6 -1.88 11.48 -9.05
C LEU A 6 -3.01 10.59 -8.52
N VAL A 7 -3.60 9.74 -9.35
CA VAL A 7 -4.61 8.76 -8.92
C VAL A 7 -4.01 7.78 -7.91
N ALA A 8 -2.81 7.24 -8.17
CA ALA A 8 -2.13 6.36 -7.22
C ALA A 8 -1.85 7.07 -5.88
N ALA A 9 -1.45 8.33 -5.91
CA ALA A 9 -1.24 9.13 -4.70
C ALA A 9 -2.53 9.35 -3.91
N LEU A 10 -3.65 9.62 -4.59
CA LEU A 10 -4.97 9.79 -3.96
C LEU A 10 -5.48 8.47 -3.35
N LEU A 11 -5.30 7.34 -4.05
CA LEU A 11 -5.60 6.01 -3.49
C LEU A 11 -4.73 5.73 -2.27
N ALA A 12 -3.44 6.07 -2.32
CA ALA A 12 -2.54 5.89 -1.19
C ALA A 12 -2.92 6.75 0.03
N ALA A 13 -3.27 8.01 -0.20
CA ALA A 13 -3.74 8.91 0.85
C ALA A 13 -5.06 8.43 1.45
N SER A 14 -6.02 8.00 0.62
CA SER A 14 -7.29 7.45 1.07
C SER A 14 -7.10 6.17 1.88
N THR A 15 -6.23 5.27 1.43
CA THR A 15 -5.86 4.05 2.16
C THR A 15 -5.22 4.37 3.50
N THR A 16 -4.34 5.38 3.55
CA THR A 16 -3.74 5.87 4.80
C THR A 16 -4.81 6.36 5.76
N ALA A 17 -5.74 7.20 5.29
CA ALA A 17 -6.82 7.73 6.11
C ALA A 17 -7.74 6.62 6.63
N ILE A 18 -8.15 5.68 5.78
CA ILE A 18 -8.97 4.53 6.18
C ILE A 18 -8.21 3.68 7.20
N HIS A 19 -6.94 3.35 6.94
CA HIS A 19 -6.10 2.58 7.87
C HIS A 19 -6.04 3.26 9.24
N VAL A 20 -5.74 4.55 9.30
CA VAL A 20 -5.61 5.26 10.59
C VAL A 20 -6.96 5.47 11.29
N PHE A 21 -7.98 5.97 10.59
CA PHE A 21 -9.21 6.43 11.26
C PHE A 21 -10.28 5.34 11.38
N VAL A 22 -10.39 4.45 10.40
CA VAL A 22 -11.36 3.34 10.41
C VAL A 22 -10.71 2.07 10.96
N GLY A 23 -9.50 1.77 10.51
CA GLY A 23 -8.77 0.59 10.96
C GLY A 23 -8.43 0.60 12.46
N THR A 24 -8.20 1.78 13.05
CA THR A 24 -7.88 1.85 14.49
C THR A 24 -9.01 1.33 15.37
N PRO A 25 -10.27 1.83 15.27
CA PRO A 25 -11.37 1.30 16.07
C PRO A 25 -11.78 -0.13 15.68
N GLU A 26 -11.64 -0.51 14.41
CA GLU A 26 -12.11 -1.82 13.90
C GLU A 26 -11.10 -2.96 14.06
N ILE A 27 -9.80 -2.67 14.01
CA ILE A 27 -8.73 -3.69 13.99
C ILE A 27 -7.74 -3.50 15.14
N ALA A 28 -7.11 -2.32 15.25
CA ALA A 28 -6.05 -2.11 16.23
C ALA A 28 -6.57 -2.12 17.69
N ALA A 29 -7.71 -1.50 17.94
CA ALA A 29 -8.27 -1.44 19.29
C ALA A 29 -8.80 -2.81 19.77
N PRO A 30 -9.52 -3.62 18.96
CA PRO A 30 -9.84 -5.01 19.31
C PRO A 30 -8.60 -5.87 19.56
N LEU A 31 -7.53 -5.71 18.78
CA LEU A 31 -6.26 -6.40 19.01
C LEU A 31 -5.70 -6.11 20.40
N LEU A 32 -5.66 -4.84 20.82
CA LEU A 32 -5.20 -4.46 22.17
C LEU A 32 -6.09 -5.02 23.29
N ARG A 33 -7.40 -5.14 23.05
CA ARG A 33 -8.39 -5.71 23.99
C ARG A 33 -8.45 -7.24 24.00
N SER A 34 -7.78 -7.93 23.07
CA SER A 34 -7.83 -9.41 22.97
C SER A 34 -7.21 -10.12 24.20
N ALA A 35 -7.18 -11.45 24.24
CA ALA A 35 -6.51 -12.19 25.32
C ALA A 35 -5.02 -12.48 25.06
N ILE A 36 -4.44 -11.94 23.97
CA ILE A 36 -3.03 -12.15 23.59
C ILE A 36 -2.08 -11.57 24.66
N ALA A 37 -0.91 -12.19 24.83
CA ALA A 37 0.16 -11.71 25.71
C ALA A 37 0.49 -10.22 25.47
N PRO A 38 0.71 -9.41 26.53
CA PRO A 38 0.91 -7.97 26.42
C PRO A 38 2.00 -7.57 25.42
N GLU A 39 3.13 -8.27 25.45
CA GLU A 39 4.30 -7.99 24.60
C GLU A 39 3.96 -8.15 23.13
N VAL A 40 3.24 -9.22 22.78
CA VAL A 40 2.85 -9.52 21.40
C VAL A 40 1.87 -8.47 20.86
N LYS A 41 0.90 -8.02 21.67
CA LYS A 41 -0.03 -6.96 21.28
C LYS A 41 0.68 -5.63 21.04
N LEU A 42 1.63 -5.27 21.89
CA LEU A 42 2.38 -4.03 21.75
C LEU A 42 3.28 -4.06 20.50
N VAL A 43 3.88 -5.21 20.19
CA VAL A 43 4.63 -5.39 18.92
C VAL A 43 3.70 -5.21 17.71
N LEU A 44 2.55 -5.88 17.69
CA LEU A 44 1.60 -5.76 16.58
C LEU A 44 1.03 -4.33 16.46
N TYR A 45 0.83 -3.63 17.57
CA TYR A 45 0.44 -2.22 17.57
C TYR A 45 1.56 -1.28 17.09
N ALA A 46 2.83 -1.61 17.34
CA ALA A 46 3.94 -0.90 16.72
C ALA A 46 3.97 -1.14 15.20
N CYS A 47 3.80 -2.39 14.75
CA CYS A 47 3.67 -2.73 13.33
C CYS A 47 2.53 -1.96 12.65
N TRP A 48 1.40 -1.78 13.34
CA TRP A 48 0.27 -0.97 12.86
C TRP A 48 0.68 0.47 12.50
N HIS A 49 1.43 1.12 13.39
CA HIS A 49 1.92 2.50 13.17
C HIS A 49 3.03 2.57 12.12
N VAL A 50 3.91 1.56 12.05
CA VAL A 50 4.89 1.46 10.97
C VAL A 50 4.18 1.42 9.61
N VAL A 51 3.12 0.63 9.47
CA VAL A 51 2.29 0.61 8.25
C VAL A 51 1.66 1.97 7.98
N SER A 52 1.10 2.65 9.00
CA SER A 52 0.56 4.01 8.86
C SER A 52 1.60 4.98 8.27
N CYS A 53 2.83 4.97 8.80
CA CYS A 53 3.92 5.80 8.31
C CYS A 53 4.30 5.46 6.86
N VAL A 54 4.43 4.18 6.53
CA VAL A 54 4.78 3.75 5.16
C VAL A 54 3.72 4.16 4.16
N LEU A 55 2.43 4.02 4.49
CA LEU A 55 1.33 4.44 3.63
C LEU A 55 1.33 5.97 3.41
N ALA A 56 1.48 6.75 4.50
CA ALA A 56 1.51 8.21 4.44
C ALA A 56 2.70 8.73 3.62
N LEU A 57 3.90 8.19 3.86
CA LEU A 57 5.11 8.56 3.13
C LEU A 57 5.02 8.15 1.65
N SER A 58 4.43 6.99 1.35
CA SER A 58 4.17 6.56 -0.02
C SER A 58 3.24 7.53 -0.75
N ALA A 59 2.15 7.96 -0.09
CA ALA A 59 1.22 8.92 -0.67
C ALA A 59 1.92 10.25 -0.99
N GLY A 60 2.74 10.76 -0.06
CA GLY A 60 3.56 11.95 -0.27
C GLY A 60 4.57 11.80 -1.42
N ALA A 61 5.27 10.66 -1.47
CA ALA A 61 6.24 10.37 -2.53
C ALA A 61 5.59 10.30 -3.92
N LEU A 62 4.47 9.60 -4.04
CA LEU A 62 3.72 9.49 -5.30
C LEU A 62 3.14 10.85 -5.73
N PHE A 63 2.59 11.62 -4.80
CA PHE A 63 2.09 12.97 -5.08
C PHE A 63 3.22 13.89 -5.57
N PHE A 64 4.36 13.87 -4.88
CA PHE A 64 5.53 14.67 -5.24
C PHE A 64 6.08 14.30 -6.62
N ALA A 65 6.10 13.01 -6.97
CA ALA A 65 6.56 12.49 -8.26
C ALA A 65 5.55 12.70 -9.40
N ALA A 66 4.28 12.97 -9.11
CA ALA A 66 3.25 13.23 -10.12
C ALA A 66 3.47 14.54 -10.89
N HIS A 67 4.37 15.43 -10.42
CA HIS A 67 4.75 16.63 -11.17
C HIS A 67 5.57 16.26 -12.41
N PRO A 68 5.22 16.74 -13.63
CA PRO A 68 5.87 16.31 -14.88
C PRO A 68 7.40 16.47 -14.87
N ALA A 69 7.89 17.59 -14.34
CA ALA A 69 9.33 17.85 -14.23
C ALA A 69 10.09 16.88 -13.31
N ARG A 70 9.39 16.11 -12.46
CA ARG A 70 9.98 15.21 -11.47
C ARG A 70 9.76 13.74 -11.80
N THR A 71 8.74 13.42 -12.60
CA THR A 71 8.34 12.05 -12.89
C THR A 71 9.50 11.19 -13.41
N VAL A 72 10.31 11.72 -14.33
CA VAL A 72 11.46 10.99 -14.89
C VAL A 72 12.58 10.83 -13.84
N ALA A 73 12.95 11.92 -13.17
CA ALA A 73 14.02 11.93 -12.18
C ALA A 73 13.73 11.03 -10.97
N LEU A 74 12.47 10.94 -10.55
CA LEU A 74 12.03 10.14 -9.39
C LEU A 74 11.53 8.75 -9.77
N ARG A 75 11.74 8.30 -11.01
CA ARG A 75 11.32 6.97 -11.48
C ARG A 75 11.81 5.83 -10.57
N PRO A 76 13.06 5.79 -10.07
CA PRO A 76 13.49 4.73 -9.15
C PRO A 76 12.69 4.71 -7.85
N LEU A 77 12.38 5.87 -7.27
CA LEU A 77 11.56 6.00 -6.07
C LEU A 77 10.13 5.51 -6.32
N VAL A 78 9.51 5.92 -7.42
CA VAL A 78 8.16 5.47 -7.79
C VAL A 78 8.14 3.95 -7.98
N THR A 79 9.13 3.37 -8.66
CA THR A 79 9.23 1.91 -8.86
C THR A 79 9.39 1.19 -7.52
N PHE A 80 10.24 1.69 -6.61
CA PHE A 80 10.42 1.12 -5.28
C PHE A 80 9.12 1.14 -4.46
N VAL A 81 8.45 2.29 -4.40
CA VAL A 81 7.15 2.43 -3.72
C VAL A 81 6.12 1.48 -4.35
N SER A 82 6.09 1.38 -5.68
CA SER A 82 5.16 0.47 -6.37
C SER A 82 5.34 -0.98 -5.92
N TRP A 83 6.59 -1.43 -5.76
CA TRP A 83 6.88 -2.79 -5.27
C TRP A 83 6.51 -3.00 -3.81
N ILE A 84 6.67 -2.00 -2.94
CA ILE A 84 6.16 -2.08 -1.55
C ILE A 84 4.66 -2.34 -1.55
N TRP A 85 3.90 -1.62 -2.38
CA TRP A 85 2.45 -1.75 -2.47
C TRP A 85 2.01 -3.11 -3.04
N LEU A 86 2.67 -3.57 -4.11
CA LEU A 86 2.41 -4.89 -4.70
C LEU A 86 2.79 -6.04 -3.76
N ALA A 87 3.94 -5.94 -3.08
CA ALA A 87 4.34 -6.92 -2.08
C ALA A 87 3.35 -6.95 -0.91
N SER A 88 2.88 -5.79 -0.45
CA SER A 88 1.87 -5.71 0.61
C SER A 88 0.56 -6.37 0.18
N ALA A 89 0.10 -6.12 -1.05
CA ALA A 89 -1.07 -6.78 -1.62
C ALA A 89 -0.90 -8.31 -1.65
N LEU A 90 0.29 -8.77 -2.08
CA LEU A 90 0.63 -10.19 -2.12
C LEU A 90 0.60 -10.81 -0.71
N VAL A 91 1.12 -10.12 0.31
CA VAL A 91 1.07 -10.59 1.70
C VAL A 91 -0.38 -10.83 2.14
N PHE A 92 -1.31 -9.91 1.87
CA PHE A 92 -2.73 -10.10 2.21
C PHE A 92 -3.34 -11.31 1.49
N VAL A 93 -3.02 -11.51 0.20
CA VAL A 93 -3.48 -12.68 -0.56
C VAL A 93 -2.92 -13.98 0.03
N LEU A 94 -1.61 -14.02 0.29
CA LEU A 94 -0.95 -15.22 0.82
C LEU A 94 -1.43 -15.55 2.23
N VAL A 95 -1.58 -14.56 3.11
CA VAL A 95 -2.12 -14.77 4.46
C VAL A 95 -3.55 -15.32 4.39
N ALA A 96 -4.42 -14.73 3.57
CA ALA A 96 -5.79 -15.20 3.41
C ALA A 96 -5.85 -16.66 2.92
N LEU A 97 -5.03 -17.02 1.92
CA LEU A 97 -5.02 -18.36 1.33
C LEU A 97 -4.34 -19.42 2.22
N LEU A 98 -3.21 -19.07 2.84
CA LEU A 98 -2.40 -20.03 3.58
C LEU A 98 -2.91 -20.25 5.01
N GLN A 99 -3.48 -19.23 5.65
CA GLN A 99 -3.93 -19.33 7.05
C GLN A 99 -5.42 -19.70 7.18
N SER A 100 -6.22 -19.51 6.14
CA SER A 100 -7.66 -19.84 6.15
C SER A 100 -8.05 -20.93 5.14
N GLY A 101 -7.08 -21.50 4.44
CA GLY A 101 -7.29 -22.43 3.32
C GLY A 101 -7.75 -21.71 2.04
N PRO A 102 -7.86 -22.43 0.90
CA PRO A 102 -8.15 -21.83 -0.41
C PRO A 102 -9.61 -21.35 -0.60
N LYS A 103 -10.31 -21.03 0.50
CA LYS A 103 -11.71 -20.61 0.46
C LYS A 103 -11.78 -19.11 0.13
N LEU A 104 -12.46 -18.78 -0.98
CA LEU A 104 -12.75 -17.41 -1.44
C LEU A 104 -13.31 -16.45 -0.36
N PRO A 105 -14.08 -16.88 0.68
CA PRO A 105 -14.62 -15.96 1.68
C PRO A 105 -13.57 -15.14 2.42
N MET A 106 -12.37 -15.68 2.70
CA MET A 106 -11.37 -14.93 3.46
C MET A 106 -10.68 -13.84 2.63
N LEU A 107 -10.46 -14.09 1.34
CA LEU A 107 -9.95 -13.08 0.40
C LEU A 107 -10.91 -11.89 0.26
N LEU A 108 -12.22 -12.13 0.43
CA LEU A 108 -13.24 -11.09 0.43
C LEU A 108 -13.36 -10.41 1.80
N ALA A 109 -13.14 -11.15 2.89
CA ALA A 109 -13.10 -10.60 4.25
C ALA A 109 -11.87 -9.72 4.51
N LEU A 110 -10.78 -9.93 3.76
CA LEU A 110 -9.57 -9.10 3.77
C LEU A 110 -9.41 -8.36 2.43
N PRO A 111 -10.31 -7.41 2.09
CA PRO A 111 -10.36 -6.81 0.76
C PRO A 111 -9.17 -5.88 0.45
N GLN A 112 -8.26 -5.64 1.39
CA GLN A 112 -7.17 -4.68 1.28
C GLN A 112 -6.24 -4.98 0.10
N TRP A 113 -6.05 -6.27 -0.26
CA TRP A 113 -5.18 -6.66 -1.38
C TRP A 113 -5.56 -5.96 -2.69
N SER A 114 -6.85 -5.67 -2.89
CA SER A 114 -7.35 -5.09 -4.14
C SER A 114 -6.85 -3.66 -4.32
N VAL A 115 -7.09 -2.76 -3.34
CA VAL A 115 -6.66 -1.36 -3.41
C VAL A 115 -5.14 -1.22 -3.32
N LEU A 116 -4.48 -2.09 -2.54
CA LEU A 116 -3.02 -2.11 -2.45
C LEU A 116 -2.40 -2.49 -3.80
N GLY A 117 -2.91 -3.56 -4.42
CA GLY A 117 -2.46 -4.06 -5.72
C GLY A 117 -2.71 -3.05 -6.83
N LEU A 118 -3.92 -2.47 -6.88
CA LEU A 118 -4.28 -1.44 -7.85
C LEU A 118 -3.36 -0.22 -7.76
N THR A 119 -3.11 0.28 -6.56
CA THR A 119 -2.26 1.46 -6.34
C THR A 119 -0.83 1.20 -6.81
N GLY A 120 -0.25 0.05 -6.42
CA GLY A 120 1.09 -0.35 -6.86
C GLY A 120 1.19 -0.55 -8.37
N ALA A 121 0.20 -1.21 -8.98
CA ALA A 121 0.17 -1.44 -10.42
C ALA A 121 0.04 -0.14 -11.23
N LEU A 122 -0.83 0.78 -10.79
CA LEU A 122 -1.00 2.10 -11.44
C LEU A 122 0.28 2.92 -11.36
N ALA A 123 0.94 2.97 -10.20
CA ALA A 123 2.19 3.70 -10.03
C ALA A 123 3.32 3.10 -10.88
N LEU A 124 3.44 1.77 -10.92
CA LEU A 124 4.45 1.08 -11.72
C LEU A 124 4.24 1.29 -13.21
N TRP A 125 2.99 1.22 -13.67
CA TRP A 125 2.63 1.49 -15.05
C TRP A 125 2.97 2.92 -15.45
N ALA A 126 2.70 3.89 -14.57
CA ALA A 126 3.04 5.29 -14.80
C ALA A 126 4.57 5.50 -14.89
N ALA A 127 5.35 4.82 -14.03
CA ALA A 127 6.81 4.88 -14.05
C ALA A 127 7.40 4.29 -15.35
N ARG A 128 6.85 3.18 -15.85
CA ARG A 128 7.28 2.54 -17.10
C ARG A 128 6.97 3.40 -18.33
N ARG A 129 5.88 4.17 -18.30
CA ARG A 129 5.52 5.11 -19.37
C ARG A 129 6.33 6.41 -19.38
N ALA A 130 7.03 6.72 -18.29
CA ALA A 130 7.89 7.89 -18.20
C ALA A 130 9.26 7.71 -18.90
N VAL A 131 9.55 6.51 -19.42
CA VAL A 131 10.76 6.22 -20.21
C VAL A 131 10.57 6.73 -21.65
N PRO A 132 11.43 7.63 -22.16
CA PRO A 132 11.45 8.01 -23.57
C PRO A 132 11.69 6.79 -24.47
N ASP A 133 11.11 6.78 -25.67
CA ASP A 133 11.12 5.62 -26.58
C ASP A 133 12.53 5.21 -27.06
N THR A 134 13.54 6.06 -26.85
CA THR A 134 14.94 5.82 -27.21
C THR A 134 15.67 4.83 -26.28
N ASP A 135 15.13 4.55 -25.10
CA ASP A 135 15.77 3.70 -24.07
C ASP A 135 15.10 2.31 -23.93
N ARG A 136 14.15 1.96 -24.80
CA ARG A 136 13.50 0.63 -24.83
C ARG A 136 14.28 -0.32 -25.76
N ALA A 137 15.48 -0.70 -25.35
CA ALA A 137 16.25 -1.78 -25.97
C ALA A 137 15.97 -3.12 -25.28
#